data_AF-A0A2R6I2R3-F1
#
_entry.id   AF-A0A2R6I2R3-F1
#
_cell.length_a   1.000
_cell.length_b   1.000
_cell.length_c   1.000
_cell.angle_alpha   90.00
_cell.angle_beta   90.00
_cell.angle_gamma   90.00
#
_symmetry.space_group_name_H-M   'P 1'
#
loop_
_entity.id
_entity.type
_entity.pdbx_description
1 polymer ?
#
loop_
_entity_poly.entity_id
_entity_poly.type
_entity_poly.pdbx_seq_one_letter_code
_entity_poly.pdbx_strand_id
1 'polypeptide(L)'
;RVLGCDLLVSERLALLLVLFGFQPALRDFKWGQISTLLTALLGFAFYAHELEITADSDGRSRRYLYGYGSGALTTLGSSVKLFYAPAGAHLLRDRRRLVGAVATAVALLAVSLVVFGVETHRAYLDVLLWGKGWGESRPPELWDVAAAYRPLYVLGGFGRPARFLGTLGVIGLALAARDAEGPTVRRATFALGVAAVPLLAPRADTHDLVVALVPAVVLLAVELARPLGRPSIPVLAVLLFHLHRYGLGLALDPPAWLPPAAAAALSERAAWLQPGVWATFLLVGLAAYRVAECAPRLPVGDGRGTNGGERDRTRR
;
A
#
# COMPACT_ATOMS: atom_id res chain seq x y z
N ARG A 1 20.38 -9.80 -9.48
CA ARG A 1 19.48 -8.79 -10.11
C ARG A 1 18.11 -8.90 -9.47
N VAL A 2 17.55 -7.81 -8.98
CA VAL A 2 16.14 -7.75 -8.54
C VAL A 2 15.41 -6.83 -9.52
N LEU A 3 14.28 -7.31 -10.04
CA LEU A 3 13.50 -6.63 -11.10
C LEU A 3 14.28 -6.37 -12.41
N GLY A 4 15.36 -7.13 -12.67
CA GLY A 4 16.08 -7.11 -13.95
C GLY A 4 16.98 -5.88 -14.21
N CYS A 5 17.10 -4.95 -13.26
CA CYS A 5 17.94 -3.76 -13.42
C CYS A 5 19.32 -3.94 -12.77
N ASP A 6 20.37 -3.56 -13.50
CA ASP A 6 21.71 -3.32 -12.95
C ASP A 6 22.01 -1.83 -13.03
N LEU A 7 22.20 -1.20 -11.87
CA LEU A 7 22.51 0.22 -11.77
C LEU A 7 23.98 0.43 -11.47
N LEU A 8 24.60 1.34 -12.23
CA LEU A 8 25.91 1.89 -11.96
C LEU A 8 25.93 2.60 -10.61
N VAL A 9 27.12 2.75 -10.02
CA VAL A 9 27.27 3.46 -8.73
C VAL A 9 26.78 4.90 -8.84
N SER A 10 27.07 5.59 -9.95
CA SER A 10 26.57 6.94 -10.23
C SER A 10 25.04 7.01 -10.26
N GLU A 11 24.39 6.04 -10.89
CA GLU A 11 22.92 5.95 -10.94
C GLU A 11 22.33 5.68 -9.56
N ARG A 12 22.98 4.85 -8.74
CA ARG A 12 22.56 4.64 -7.33
C ARG A 12 22.67 5.92 -6.52
N LEU A 13 23.75 6.68 -6.68
CA LEU A 13 23.93 7.98 -6.01
C LEU A 13 22.88 8.99 -6.50
N ALA A 14 22.62 9.04 -7.80
CA ALA A 14 21.57 9.88 -8.36
C ALA A 14 20.18 9.49 -7.81
N LEU A 15 19.88 8.20 -7.69
CA LEU A 15 18.64 7.72 -7.09
C LEU A 15 18.53 8.09 -5.62
N LEU A 16 19.62 8.02 -4.84
CA LEU A 16 19.61 8.50 -3.45
C LEU A 16 19.27 9.98 -3.38
N LEU A 17 19.82 10.79 -4.29
CA LEU A 17 19.49 12.21 -4.38
C LEU A 17 18.01 12.43 -4.76
N VAL A 18 17.49 11.67 -5.72
CA VAL A 18 16.07 11.72 -6.13
C VAL A 18 15.15 11.29 -4.99
N LEU A 19 15.50 10.22 -4.26
CA LEU A 19 14.75 9.74 -3.11
C LEU A 19 14.72 10.77 -1.98
N PHE A 20 15.85 11.42 -1.70
CA PHE A 20 15.92 12.48 -0.70
C PHE A 20 15.18 13.76 -1.15
N GLY A 21 15.19 14.05 -2.45
CA GLY A 21 14.43 15.14 -3.06
C GLY A 21 12.93 14.87 -3.17
N PHE A 22 12.48 13.63 -2.96
CA PHE A 22 11.06 13.28 -2.97
C PHE A 22 10.35 13.97 -1.80
N GLN A 23 9.38 14.83 -2.10
CA GLN A 23 8.80 15.76 -1.13
C GLN A 23 8.28 15.08 0.16
N PRO A 24 7.58 13.93 0.11
CA PRO A 24 7.22 13.19 1.33
C PRO A 24 8.41 12.76 2.18
N ALA A 25 9.50 12.27 1.58
CA ALA A 25 10.71 11.84 2.29
C ALA A 25 11.44 13.04 2.91
N LEU A 26 11.58 14.14 2.18
CA LEU A 26 12.15 15.38 2.72
C LEU A 26 11.34 15.90 3.91
N ARG A 27 10.01 15.79 3.86
CA ARG A 27 9.12 16.21 4.95
C ARG A 27 9.24 15.29 6.16
N ASP A 28 9.28 13.97 5.95
CA ASP A 28 9.53 12.97 6.98
C ASP A 28 10.81 13.28 7.75
N PHE A 29 11.91 13.53 7.02
CA PHE A 29 13.20 13.92 7.59
C PHE A 29 13.12 15.22 8.41
N LYS A 30 12.54 16.29 7.85
CA LYS A 30 12.41 17.58 8.54
C LYS A 30 11.59 17.50 9.83
N TRP A 31 10.67 16.55 9.92
CA TRP A 31 9.75 16.40 11.04
C TRP A 31 10.15 15.28 12.02
N GLY A 32 11.33 14.68 11.84
CA GLY A 32 11.83 13.59 12.68
C GLY A 32 10.89 12.39 12.71
N GLN A 33 10.19 12.13 11.60
CA GLN A 33 9.24 11.04 11.48
C GLN A 33 9.94 9.75 11.05
N ILE A 34 9.28 8.62 11.27
CA ILE A 34 9.82 7.29 11.03
C ILE A 34 9.30 6.65 9.73
N SER A 35 8.51 7.36 8.93
CA SER A 35 7.80 6.73 7.80
C SER A 35 8.77 6.29 6.70
N THR A 36 9.93 6.93 6.56
CA THR A 36 11.01 6.45 5.69
C THR A 36 11.59 5.12 6.18
N LEU A 37 11.79 4.95 7.49
CA LEU A 37 12.24 3.67 8.07
C LEU A 37 11.20 2.56 7.82
N LEU A 38 9.91 2.85 8.05
CA LEU A 38 8.84 1.87 7.80
C LEU A 38 8.77 1.49 6.30
N THR A 39 8.99 2.47 5.42
CA THR A 39 9.07 2.26 3.98
C THR A 39 10.27 1.40 3.60
N ALA A 40 11.42 1.60 4.23
CA ALA A 40 12.60 0.76 4.04
C ALA A 40 12.35 -0.68 4.49
N LEU A 41 11.70 -0.90 5.64
CA LEU A 41 11.31 -2.23 6.12
C LEU A 41 10.39 -2.94 5.12
N LEU A 42 9.40 -2.24 4.55
CA LEU A 42 8.55 -2.79 3.49
C LEU A 42 9.32 -3.04 2.19
N GLY A 43 10.30 -2.19 1.86
CA GLY A 43 11.24 -2.43 0.75
C GLY A 43 12.05 -3.71 0.95
N PHE A 44 12.57 -3.95 2.16
CA PHE A 44 13.25 -5.21 2.50
C PHE A 44 12.30 -6.40 2.50
N ALA A 45 11.06 -6.22 2.95
CA ALA A 45 10.03 -7.27 2.88
C ALA A 45 9.73 -7.68 1.44
N PHE A 46 9.68 -6.70 0.53
CA PHE A 46 9.56 -6.94 -0.91
C PHE A 46 10.82 -7.61 -1.49
N TYR A 47 12.01 -7.17 -1.08
CA TYR A 47 13.27 -7.78 -1.51
C TYR A 47 13.35 -9.26 -1.13
N ALA A 48 13.03 -9.60 0.13
CA ALA A 48 12.92 -10.99 0.57
C ALA A 48 11.85 -11.76 -0.23
N HIS A 49 10.71 -11.11 -0.50
CA HIS A 49 9.66 -11.68 -1.34
C HIS A 49 10.14 -12.02 -2.76
N GLU A 50 10.96 -11.18 -3.37
CA GLU A 50 11.55 -11.42 -4.70
C GLU A 50 12.63 -12.52 -4.68
N LEU A 51 13.46 -12.57 -3.63
CA LEU A 51 14.41 -13.66 -3.44
C LEU A 51 13.69 -15.01 -3.28
N GLU A 52 12.51 -15.03 -2.68
CA GLU A 52 11.67 -16.22 -2.61
C GLU A 52 11.17 -16.67 -3.99
N ILE A 53 10.81 -15.74 -4.89
CA ILE A 53 10.36 -16.05 -6.27
C ILE A 53 11.48 -16.66 -7.10
N THR A 54 12.67 -16.10 -6.95
CA THR A 54 13.84 -16.41 -7.78
C THR A 54 14.70 -17.54 -7.22
N ALA A 55 14.41 -18.01 -6.01
CA ALA A 55 15.10 -19.14 -5.41
C ALA A 55 14.85 -20.41 -6.23
N ASP A 56 15.95 -21.02 -6.69
CA ASP A 56 15.94 -22.23 -7.51
C ASP A 56 15.40 -23.46 -6.75
N SER A 57 15.03 -24.51 -7.47
CA SER A 57 14.44 -25.75 -6.92
C SER A 57 15.33 -26.45 -5.88
N ASP A 58 16.66 -26.39 -6.05
CA ASP A 58 17.65 -26.91 -5.11
C ASP A 58 17.80 -26.05 -3.85
N GLY A 59 17.36 -24.80 -3.90
CA GLY A 59 17.44 -23.81 -2.81
C GLY A 59 16.27 -23.86 -1.82
N ARG A 60 15.63 -25.02 -1.62
CA ARG A 60 14.37 -25.14 -0.86
C ARG A 60 14.43 -24.49 0.53
N SER A 61 15.52 -24.70 1.27
CA SER A 61 15.74 -24.10 2.60
C SER A 61 15.78 -22.55 2.54
N ARG A 62 16.51 -21.99 1.57
CA ARG A 62 16.58 -20.54 1.35
C ARG A 62 15.22 -19.95 0.99
N ARG A 63 14.44 -20.64 0.16
CA ARG A 63 13.08 -20.24 -0.18
C ARG A 63 12.19 -20.13 1.05
N TYR A 64 12.27 -21.08 1.99
CA TYR A 64 11.55 -20.99 3.26
C TYR A 64 11.98 -19.77 4.08
N LEU A 65 13.29 -19.58 4.24
CA LEU A 65 13.85 -18.45 4.99
C LEU A 65 13.37 -17.10 4.44
N TYR A 66 13.39 -16.92 3.11
CA TYR A 66 12.93 -15.69 2.48
C TYR A 66 11.42 -15.47 2.63
N GLY A 67 10.62 -16.54 2.57
CA GLY A 67 9.19 -16.48 2.86
C GLY A 67 8.91 -16.01 4.29
N TYR A 68 9.55 -16.62 5.29
CA TYR A 68 9.40 -16.18 6.69
C TYR A 68 9.91 -14.75 6.89
N GLY A 69 11.08 -14.42 6.33
CA GLY A 69 11.70 -13.11 6.42
C GLY A 69 10.85 -11.99 5.82
N SER A 70 10.22 -12.24 4.66
CA SER A 70 9.27 -11.29 4.06
C SER A 70 8.10 -11.00 5.01
N GLY A 71 7.51 -12.04 5.62
CA GLY A 71 6.44 -11.88 6.60
C GLY A 71 6.86 -11.13 7.87
N ALA A 72 8.05 -11.46 8.38
CA ALA A 72 8.63 -10.82 9.55
C ALA A 72 8.86 -9.31 9.31
N LEU A 73 9.51 -8.95 8.20
CA LEU A 73 9.80 -7.56 7.84
C LEU A 73 8.52 -6.74 7.60
N THR A 74 7.50 -7.31 6.95
CA THR A 74 6.19 -6.66 6.82
C THR A 74 5.57 -6.37 8.18
N THR A 75 5.69 -7.29 9.14
CA THR A 75 5.14 -7.14 10.49
C THR A 75 5.93 -6.16 11.34
N LEU A 76 7.26 -6.17 11.25
CA LEU A 76 8.11 -5.15 11.90
C LEU A 76 7.68 -3.75 11.46
N GLY A 77 7.52 -3.53 10.15
CA GLY A 77 7.08 -2.25 9.61
C GLY A 77 5.66 -1.86 10.04
N SER A 78 4.72 -2.81 10.04
CA SER A 78 3.31 -2.51 10.36
C SER A 78 3.01 -2.44 11.86
N SER A 79 3.83 -3.06 12.71
CA SER A 79 3.65 -3.05 14.17
C SER A 79 3.83 -1.66 14.79
N VAL A 80 4.65 -0.80 14.16
CA VAL A 80 4.92 0.55 14.67
C VAL A 80 3.74 1.50 14.43
N LYS A 81 3.07 1.37 13.28
CA LYS A 81 1.87 2.13 12.92
C LYS A 81 0.80 1.15 12.47
N LEU A 82 -0.11 0.74 13.35
CA LEU A 82 -1.10 -0.32 13.07
C LEU A 82 -1.93 -0.10 11.79
N PHE A 83 -2.11 1.14 11.35
CA PHE A 83 -2.79 1.43 10.08
C PHE A 83 -2.01 1.00 8.82
N TYR A 84 -0.76 0.55 8.96
CA TYR A 84 0.01 -0.13 7.92
C TYR A 84 -0.38 -1.60 7.74
N ALA A 85 -1.30 -2.13 8.54
CA ALA A 85 -1.81 -3.51 8.40
C ALA A 85 -2.20 -3.92 6.96
N PRO A 86 -2.78 -3.05 6.10
CA PRO A 86 -3.04 -3.39 4.70
C PRO A 86 -1.81 -3.88 3.92
N ALA A 87 -0.59 -3.44 4.27
CA ALA A 87 0.65 -3.95 3.68
C ALA A 87 0.79 -5.48 3.78
N GLY A 88 0.14 -6.09 4.76
CA GLY A 88 0.07 -7.54 4.96
C GLY A 88 -0.82 -8.30 3.97
N ALA A 89 -1.45 -7.67 2.97
CA ALA A 89 -2.33 -8.35 2.01
C ALA A 89 -1.66 -9.57 1.36
N HIS A 90 -0.37 -9.48 1.05
CA HIS A 90 0.39 -10.60 0.46
C HIS A 90 0.58 -11.80 1.39
N LEU A 91 0.42 -11.63 2.71
CA LEU A 91 0.53 -12.70 3.71
C LEU A 91 -0.65 -13.67 3.59
N LEU A 92 -1.83 -13.17 3.21
CA LEU A 92 -3.05 -13.96 3.05
C LEU A 92 -2.95 -15.02 1.94
N ARG A 93 -2.01 -14.83 1.02
CA ARG A 93 -1.74 -15.77 -0.07
C ARG A 93 -0.87 -16.95 0.34
N ASP A 94 -0.10 -16.83 1.42
CA ASP A 94 1.04 -17.69 1.67
C ASP A 94 1.26 -17.96 3.15
N ARG A 95 1.11 -19.22 3.53
CA ARG A 95 1.21 -19.66 4.92
C ARG A 95 2.58 -19.38 5.52
N ARG A 96 3.67 -19.44 4.76
CA ARG A 96 5.03 -19.23 5.30
C ARG A 96 5.22 -17.77 5.66
N ARG A 97 4.84 -16.87 4.75
CA ARG A 97 4.83 -15.43 5.00
C ARG A 97 3.91 -15.08 6.18
N LEU A 98 2.71 -15.67 6.25
CA LEU A 98 1.81 -15.49 7.39
C LEU A 98 2.41 -15.98 8.72
N VAL A 99 3.05 -17.16 8.74
CA VAL A 99 3.71 -17.69 9.95
C VAL A 99 4.86 -16.79 10.38
N GLY A 100 5.70 -16.32 9.46
CA GLY A 100 6.78 -15.38 9.77
C GLY A 100 6.27 -14.08 10.38
N ALA A 101 5.15 -13.58 9.85
CA ALA A 101 4.46 -12.41 10.39
C ALA A 101 3.93 -12.64 11.82
N VAL A 102 3.15 -13.70 12.03
CA VAL A 102 2.57 -14.03 13.34
C VAL A 102 3.65 -14.28 14.39
N ALA A 103 4.69 -15.07 14.04
CA ALA A 103 5.80 -15.34 14.94
C ALA A 103 6.52 -14.05 15.36
N THR A 104 6.70 -13.11 14.42
CA THR A 104 7.32 -11.80 14.71
C THR A 104 6.42 -10.95 15.61
N ALA A 105 5.11 -10.91 15.37
CA ALA A 105 4.16 -10.21 16.23
C ALA A 105 4.17 -10.76 17.67
N VAL A 106 4.18 -12.09 17.81
CA VAL A 106 4.27 -12.75 19.12
C VAL A 106 5.60 -12.44 19.81
N ALA A 107 6.71 -12.50 19.08
CA ALA A 107 8.03 -12.17 19.62
C ALA A 107 8.12 -10.69 20.08
N LEU A 108 7.61 -9.75 19.27
CA LEU A 108 7.55 -8.33 19.64
C LEU A 108 6.69 -8.12 20.89
N LEU A 109 5.53 -8.77 20.97
CA LEU A 109 4.67 -8.70 22.14
C LEU A 109 5.38 -9.25 23.39
N ALA A 110 6.03 -10.40 23.27
CA ALA A 110 6.77 -11.00 24.37
C ALA A 110 7.91 -10.09 24.85
N VAL A 111 8.72 -9.55 23.93
CA VAL A 111 9.79 -8.59 24.24
C VAL A 111 9.21 -7.33 24.88
N SER A 112 8.11 -6.79 24.35
CA SER A 112 7.43 -5.62 24.90
C SER A 112 6.98 -5.87 26.35
N LEU A 113 6.35 -7.02 26.62
CA LEU A 113 5.91 -7.39 27.97
C LEU A 113 7.09 -7.59 28.93
N VAL A 114 8.19 -8.19 28.48
CA VAL A 114 9.39 -8.39 29.29
C VAL A 114 10.08 -7.06 29.62
N VAL A 115 10.17 -6.15 28.65
CA VAL A 115 10.89 -4.86 28.82
C VAL A 115 10.05 -3.83 29.57
N PHE A 116 8.75 -3.74 29.29
CA PHE A 116 7.88 -2.68 29.83
C PHE A 116 6.94 -3.15 30.94
N GLY A 117 6.76 -4.46 31.15
CA GLY A 117 5.83 -5.00 32.14
C GLY A 117 4.36 -4.92 31.71
N VAL A 118 3.51 -5.69 32.38
CA VAL A 118 2.08 -5.81 32.04
C VAL A 118 1.30 -4.54 32.40
N GLU A 119 1.71 -3.87 33.47
CA GLU A 119 1.08 -2.69 34.03
C GLU A 119 1.11 -1.51 33.04
N THR A 120 2.24 -1.30 32.36
CA THR A 120 2.37 -0.28 31.31
C THR A 120 1.44 -0.55 30.14
N HIS A 121 1.25 -1.82 29.76
CA HIS A 121 0.33 -2.17 28.69
C HIS A 121 -1.14 -1.95 29.09
N ARG A 122 -1.51 -2.26 30.33
CA ARG A 122 -2.86 -1.95 30.86
C ARG A 122 -3.13 -0.45 30.84
N ALA A 123 -2.20 0.36 31.35
CA ALA A 123 -2.31 1.81 31.33
C ALA A 123 -2.44 2.36 29.89
N TYR A 124 -1.72 1.78 28.93
CA TYR A 124 -1.84 2.15 27.52
C TYR A 124 -3.23 1.79 26.95
N LEU A 125 -3.75 0.61 27.27
CA LEU A 125 -5.11 0.20 26.88
C LEU A 125 -6.17 1.14 27.47
N ASP A 126 -6.02 1.59 28.71
CA ASP A 126 -6.93 2.56 29.33
C ASP A 126 -6.95 3.89 28.54
N VAL A 127 -5.78 4.37 28.09
CA VAL A 127 -5.70 5.56 27.23
C VAL A 127 -6.38 5.33 25.88
N LEU A 128 -6.25 4.14 25.29
CA LEU A 128 -6.94 3.80 24.04
C LEU A 128 -8.47 3.77 24.22
N LEU A 129 -8.95 3.18 25.32
CA LEU A 129 -10.37 3.07 25.66
C LEU A 129 -10.99 4.43 25.99
N TRP A 130 -10.25 5.34 26.63
CA TRP A 130 -10.74 6.68 26.95
C TRP A 130 -10.99 7.52 25.69
N GLY A 131 -10.20 7.33 24.63
CA GLY A 131 -10.45 7.92 23.32
C GLY A 131 -10.09 9.40 23.21
N LYS A 132 -9.13 9.73 22.32
CA LYS A 132 -8.71 11.12 22.05
C LYS A 132 -9.34 11.69 20.77
N GLY A 133 -10.65 11.49 20.59
CA GLY A 133 -11.36 11.91 19.36
C GLY A 133 -10.88 11.15 18.12
N TRP A 134 -10.75 9.82 18.20
CA TRP A 134 -10.28 8.98 17.09
C TRP A 134 -11.18 9.15 15.85
N GLY A 135 -10.60 9.62 14.75
CA GLY A 135 -11.32 9.76 13.49
C GLY A 135 -12.07 11.08 13.30
N GLU A 136 -11.90 12.07 14.18
CA GLU A 136 -12.26 13.45 13.85
C GLU A 136 -11.35 13.97 12.74
N SER A 137 -11.97 14.49 11.68
CA SER A 137 -11.25 15.10 10.57
C SER A 137 -10.94 16.55 10.94
N ARG A 138 -9.66 16.91 10.88
CA ARG A 138 -9.25 18.31 10.96
C ARG A 138 -9.87 19.08 9.79
N PRO A 139 -10.24 20.35 10.00
CA PRO A 139 -10.74 21.18 8.92
C PRO A 139 -9.60 21.50 7.93
N PRO A 140 -9.92 21.78 6.65
CA PRO A 140 -8.93 21.88 5.56
C PRO A 140 -7.78 22.86 5.81
N GLU A 141 -8.05 23.95 6.52
CA GLU A 141 -7.09 25.03 6.78
C GLU A 141 -5.89 24.53 7.61
N LEU A 142 -6.06 23.44 8.38
CA LEU A 142 -5.00 22.85 9.19
C LEU A 142 -4.22 21.76 8.45
N TRP A 143 -4.54 21.42 7.20
CA TRP A 143 -3.95 20.24 6.56
C TRP A 143 -2.48 20.42 6.20
N ASP A 144 -2.06 21.55 5.63
CA ASP A 144 -0.63 21.73 5.35
C ASP A 144 0.17 21.89 6.64
N VAL A 145 -0.30 22.73 7.58
CA VAL A 145 0.41 22.98 8.84
C VAL A 145 0.55 21.72 9.67
N ALA A 146 -0.48 20.89 9.73
CA ALA A 146 -0.48 19.66 10.51
C ALA A 146 -0.11 18.41 9.70
N ALA A 147 0.39 18.59 8.47
CA ALA A 147 0.74 17.53 7.53
C ALA A 147 -0.39 16.52 7.27
N ALA A 148 -1.65 16.88 7.43
CA ALA A 148 -2.76 15.93 7.35
C ALA A 148 -3.02 15.49 5.91
N TYR A 149 -3.04 14.17 5.66
CA TYR A 149 -3.49 13.60 4.39
C TYR A 149 -4.90 13.01 4.54
N ARG A 150 -5.87 13.49 3.74
CA ARG A 150 -7.29 13.15 3.91
C ARG A 150 -7.92 12.70 2.59
N PRO A 151 -7.63 11.48 2.11
CA PRO A 151 -8.05 11.02 0.79
C PRO A 151 -9.55 10.78 0.65
N LEU A 152 -10.22 10.52 1.76
CA LEU A 152 -11.66 10.23 1.80
C LEU A 152 -12.46 11.37 2.46
N TYR A 153 -11.88 12.57 2.55
CA TYR A 153 -12.55 13.73 3.18
C TYR A 153 -13.89 14.06 2.51
N VAL A 154 -13.91 14.02 1.17
CA VAL A 154 -15.07 14.34 0.34
C VAL A 154 -16.27 13.42 0.57
N LEU A 155 -16.04 12.24 1.18
CA LEU A 155 -17.10 11.30 1.53
C LEU A 155 -17.79 11.65 2.85
N GLY A 156 -17.31 12.65 3.60
CA GLY A 156 -17.87 13.06 4.88
C GLY A 156 -18.05 11.87 5.84
N GLY A 157 -19.27 11.68 6.34
CA GLY A 157 -19.62 10.57 7.23
C GLY A 157 -19.41 9.17 6.64
N PHE A 158 -19.39 9.03 5.31
CA PHE A 158 -19.15 7.76 4.62
C PHE A 158 -17.66 7.37 4.54
N GLY A 159 -16.75 8.25 4.95
CA GLY A 159 -15.32 7.95 4.94
C GLY A 159 -14.93 6.73 5.80
N ARG A 160 -15.62 6.48 6.93
CA ARG A 160 -15.35 5.29 7.76
C ARG A 160 -15.85 4.00 7.08
N PRO A 161 -17.13 3.90 6.66
CA PRO A 161 -17.60 2.77 5.84
C PRO A 161 -16.72 2.48 4.62
N ALA A 162 -16.28 3.52 3.90
CA ALA A 162 -15.43 3.36 2.73
C ALA A 162 -14.08 2.71 3.05
N ARG A 163 -13.45 3.06 4.19
CA ARG A 163 -12.21 2.40 4.65
C ARG A 163 -12.44 0.94 5.00
N PHE A 164 -13.55 0.64 5.68
CA PHE A 164 -13.92 -0.72 6.04
C PHE A 164 -14.14 -1.58 4.79
N LEU A 165 -14.97 -1.11 3.86
CA LEU A 165 -15.24 -1.79 2.59
C LEU A 165 -13.99 -1.90 1.72
N GLY A 166 -13.15 -0.86 1.66
CA GLY A 166 -11.87 -0.91 0.96
C GLY A 166 -10.92 -1.95 1.54
N THR A 167 -10.87 -2.08 2.87
CA THR A 167 -10.08 -3.11 3.56
C THR A 167 -10.59 -4.51 3.23
N LEU A 168 -11.91 -4.72 3.30
CA LEU A 168 -12.53 -5.97 2.87
C LEU A 168 -12.27 -6.27 1.40
N GLY A 169 -12.26 -5.26 0.53
CA GLY A 169 -11.91 -5.40 -0.88
C GLY A 169 -10.47 -5.87 -1.09
N VAL A 170 -9.50 -5.31 -0.37
CA VAL A 170 -8.09 -5.74 -0.41
C VAL A 170 -7.96 -7.19 0.08
N ILE A 171 -8.62 -7.53 1.19
CA ILE A 171 -8.65 -8.91 1.73
C ILE A 171 -9.27 -9.86 0.69
N GLY A 172 -10.44 -9.51 0.15
CA GLY A 172 -11.17 -10.31 -0.82
C GLY A 172 -10.36 -10.55 -2.09
N LEU A 173 -9.71 -9.53 -2.65
CA LEU A 173 -8.84 -9.67 -3.81
C LEU A 173 -7.61 -10.54 -3.52
N ALA A 174 -6.97 -10.35 -2.36
CA ALA A 174 -5.81 -11.14 -1.96
C ALA A 174 -6.16 -12.63 -1.80
N LEU A 175 -7.33 -12.93 -1.22
CA LEU A 175 -7.84 -14.30 -1.06
C LEU A 175 -8.33 -14.89 -2.38
N ALA A 176 -9.06 -14.14 -3.19
CA ALA A 176 -9.57 -14.60 -4.48
C ALA A 176 -8.43 -14.97 -5.44
N ALA A 177 -7.34 -14.20 -5.43
CA ALA A 177 -6.19 -14.51 -6.25
C ALA A 177 -5.25 -15.54 -5.61
N ARG A 178 -5.51 -16.06 -4.40
CA ARG A 178 -4.58 -16.86 -3.58
C ARG A 178 -3.92 -18.01 -4.33
N ASP A 179 -4.71 -18.74 -5.11
CA ASP A 179 -4.26 -19.93 -5.83
C ASP A 179 -3.67 -19.62 -7.21
N ALA A 180 -3.74 -18.36 -7.66
CA ALA A 180 -3.09 -17.93 -8.88
C ALA A 180 -1.55 -17.97 -8.72
N GLU A 181 -0.88 -18.62 -9.65
CA GLU A 181 0.58 -18.72 -9.64
C GLU A 181 1.23 -17.65 -10.53
N GLY A 182 2.51 -17.38 -10.27
CA GLY A 182 3.35 -16.51 -11.09
C GLY A 182 3.84 -15.23 -10.40
N PRO A 183 4.97 -14.66 -10.86
CA PRO A 183 5.57 -13.47 -10.24
C PRO A 183 4.66 -12.25 -10.27
N THR A 184 3.89 -12.06 -11.35
CA THR A 184 3.05 -10.88 -11.56
C THR A 184 1.99 -10.72 -10.48
N VAL A 185 1.19 -11.76 -10.21
CA VAL A 185 0.13 -11.69 -9.20
C VAL A 185 0.69 -11.55 -7.78
N ARG A 186 1.84 -12.17 -7.50
CA ARG A 186 2.54 -12.05 -6.21
C ARG A 186 3.00 -10.60 -5.97
N ARG A 187 3.68 -10.01 -6.96
CA ARG A 187 4.11 -8.59 -6.95
C ARG A 187 2.93 -7.64 -6.86
N ALA A 188 1.90 -7.84 -7.67
CA ALA A 188 0.70 -7.00 -7.67
C ALA A 188 -0.05 -7.06 -6.33
N THR A 189 -0.13 -8.23 -5.69
CA THR A 189 -0.79 -8.34 -4.37
C THR A 189 0.02 -7.67 -3.26
N PHE A 190 1.36 -7.78 -3.32
CA PHE A 190 2.24 -7.02 -2.43
C PHE A 190 2.03 -5.51 -2.61
N ALA A 191 2.08 -5.04 -3.84
CA ALA A 191 1.87 -3.63 -4.16
C ALA A 191 0.48 -3.13 -3.75
N LEU A 192 -0.59 -3.94 -3.94
CA LEU A 192 -1.94 -3.59 -3.53
C LEU A 192 -2.02 -3.33 -2.03
N GLY A 193 -1.45 -4.22 -1.22
CA GLY A 193 -1.45 -4.06 0.23
C GLY A 193 -0.75 -2.77 0.67
N VAL A 194 0.45 -2.52 0.13
CA VAL A 194 1.22 -1.33 0.51
C VAL A 194 0.58 -0.04 -0.01
N ALA A 195 0.08 -0.02 -1.25
CA ALA A 195 -0.59 1.14 -1.84
C ALA A 195 -1.89 1.50 -1.10
N ALA A 196 -2.57 0.52 -0.52
CA ALA A 196 -3.80 0.73 0.22
C ALA A 196 -3.59 1.40 1.59
N VAL A 197 -2.37 1.38 2.15
CA VAL A 197 -2.05 1.98 3.46
C VAL A 197 -2.51 3.44 3.56
N PRO A 198 -2.00 4.38 2.74
CA PRO A 198 -2.39 5.79 2.85
C PRO A 198 -3.87 6.03 2.52
N LEU A 199 -4.50 5.20 1.68
CA LEU A 199 -5.92 5.32 1.31
C LEU A 199 -6.85 4.95 2.47
N LEU A 200 -6.55 3.83 3.13
CA LEU A 200 -7.42 3.19 4.10
C LEU A 200 -7.08 3.55 5.55
N ALA A 201 -5.94 4.22 5.77
CA ALA A 201 -5.56 4.69 7.09
C ALA A 201 -6.66 5.59 7.71
N PRO A 202 -6.97 5.41 9.00
CA PRO A 202 -7.89 6.30 9.71
C PRO A 202 -7.30 7.71 9.83
N ARG A 203 -5.97 7.79 10.02
CA ARG A 203 -5.17 9.01 10.02
C ARG A 203 -3.84 8.70 9.35
N ALA A 204 -3.64 9.27 8.16
CA ALA A 204 -2.34 9.33 7.51
C ALA A 204 -1.91 10.79 7.40
N ASP A 205 -0.61 11.00 7.40
CA ASP A 205 0.00 12.30 7.18
C ASP A 205 0.75 12.30 5.85
N THR A 206 1.01 13.48 5.30
CA THR A 206 1.65 13.68 4.00
C THR A 206 3.05 13.08 3.93
N HIS A 207 3.76 12.96 5.06
CA HIS A 207 5.04 12.27 5.14
C HIS A 207 4.90 10.74 5.01
N ASP A 208 3.75 10.15 5.40
CA ASP A 208 3.48 8.71 5.22
C ASP A 208 3.40 8.32 3.74
N LEU A 209 3.15 9.27 2.83
CA LEU A 209 3.10 9.04 1.38
C LEU A 209 4.44 8.56 0.80
N VAL A 210 5.54 8.66 1.54
CA VAL A 210 6.82 8.03 1.18
C VAL A 210 6.69 6.52 0.96
N VAL A 211 5.74 5.87 1.66
CA VAL A 211 5.45 4.44 1.50
C VAL A 211 5.02 4.07 0.08
N ALA A 212 4.44 5.01 -0.66
CA ALA A 212 3.93 4.79 -2.01
C ALA A 212 5.04 4.54 -3.05
N LEU A 213 6.30 4.86 -2.73
CA LEU A 213 7.44 4.54 -3.60
C LEU A 213 7.60 3.02 -3.81
N VAL A 214 7.35 2.23 -2.77
CA VAL A 214 7.45 0.76 -2.87
C VAL A 214 6.47 0.20 -3.91
N PRO A 215 5.14 0.39 -3.79
CA PRO A 215 4.21 -0.12 -4.78
C PRO A 215 4.40 0.53 -6.15
N ALA A 216 4.84 1.79 -6.24
CA ALA A 216 5.13 2.42 -7.53
C ALA A 216 6.26 1.70 -8.28
N VAL A 217 7.38 1.39 -7.62
CA VAL A 217 8.49 0.64 -8.22
C VAL A 217 8.07 -0.78 -8.59
N VAL A 218 7.34 -1.46 -7.70
CA VAL A 218 6.85 -2.82 -7.94
C VAL A 218 5.91 -2.86 -9.15
N LEU A 219 4.94 -1.94 -9.21
CA LEU A 219 3.99 -1.86 -10.31
C LEU A 219 4.66 -1.40 -11.60
N LEU A 220 5.64 -0.49 -11.54
CA LEU A 220 6.41 -0.11 -12.72
C LEU A 220 7.08 -1.33 -13.35
N ALA A 221 7.72 -2.18 -12.54
CA ALA A 221 8.32 -3.41 -13.03
C ALA A 221 7.28 -4.42 -13.56
N VAL A 222 6.12 -4.52 -12.91
CA VAL A 222 5.00 -5.34 -13.41
C VAL A 222 4.51 -4.85 -14.77
N GLU A 223 4.35 -3.54 -14.95
CA GLU A 223 3.87 -2.96 -16.21
C GLU A 223 4.91 -3.05 -17.32
N LEU A 224 6.19 -2.80 -17.04
CA LEU A 224 7.27 -2.93 -18.04
C LEU A 224 7.46 -4.37 -18.56
N ALA A 225 7.13 -5.37 -17.74
CA ALA A 225 7.21 -6.77 -18.15
C ALA A 225 6.04 -7.21 -19.06
N ARG A 226 5.07 -6.34 -19.36
CA ARG A 226 3.85 -6.69 -20.10
C ARG A 226 3.82 -6.02 -21.48
N PRO A 227 3.34 -6.72 -22.53
CA PRO A 227 3.20 -6.15 -23.87
C PRO A 227 2.28 -4.91 -23.94
N LEU A 228 1.19 -4.91 -23.16
CA LEU A 228 0.22 -3.81 -23.05
C LEU A 228 0.28 -3.14 -21.66
N GLY A 229 1.50 -3.05 -21.11
CA GLY A 229 1.75 -2.38 -19.84
C GLY A 229 1.46 -0.87 -19.90
N ARG A 230 1.17 -0.29 -18.75
CA ARG A 230 0.93 1.14 -18.53
C ARG A 230 1.94 1.71 -17.53
N PRO A 231 3.25 1.74 -17.86
CA PRO A 231 4.29 2.25 -16.94
C PRO A 231 4.11 3.73 -16.61
N SER A 232 3.36 4.47 -17.44
CA SER A 232 2.98 5.86 -17.18
C SER A 232 2.15 6.03 -15.91
N ILE A 233 1.36 5.03 -15.49
CA ILE A 233 0.50 5.15 -14.30
C ILE A 233 1.33 5.23 -13.01
N PRO A 234 2.27 4.31 -12.71
CA PRO A 234 3.16 4.45 -11.55
C PRO A 234 4.00 5.73 -11.58
N VAL A 235 4.52 6.12 -12.75
CA VAL A 235 5.33 7.34 -12.91
C VAL A 235 4.50 8.59 -12.60
N LEU A 236 3.29 8.69 -13.16
CA LEU A 236 2.37 9.79 -12.89
C LEU A 236 2.00 9.83 -11.41
N ALA A 237 1.75 8.68 -10.78
CA ALA A 237 1.45 8.63 -9.35
C ALA A 237 2.62 9.17 -8.50
N VAL A 238 3.87 8.78 -8.78
CA VAL A 238 5.04 9.32 -8.07
C VAL A 238 5.15 10.84 -8.26
N LEU A 239 4.95 11.35 -9.47
CA LEU A 239 4.93 12.79 -9.75
C LEU A 239 3.84 13.49 -8.93
N LEU A 240 2.62 12.95 -8.91
CA LEU A 240 1.51 13.53 -8.15
C LEU A 240 1.75 13.48 -6.63
N PHE A 241 2.38 12.42 -6.10
CA PHE A 241 2.80 12.39 -4.70
C PHE A 241 3.85 13.46 -4.40
N HIS A 242 4.84 13.64 -5.28
CA HIS A 242 5.86 14.67 -5.14
C HIS A 242 5.23 16.08 -5.13
N LEU A 243 4.24 16.31 -6.00
CA LEU A 243 3.52 17.57 -6.11
C LEU A 243 2.46 17.78 -5.03
N HIS A 244 2.18 16.78 -4.18
CA HIS A 244 1.02 16.81 -3.29
C HIS A 244 1.02 18.00 -2.34
N ARG A 245 2.14 18.24 -1.64
CA ARG A 245 2.25 19.38 -0.73
C ARG A 245 2.08 20.70 -1.47
N TYR A 246 2.75 20.88 -2.61
CA TYR A 246 2.72 22.14 -3.35
C TYR A 246 1.33 22.42 -3.89
N GLY A 247 0.65 21.41 -4.45
CA GLY A 247 -0.72 21.53 -4.91
C GLY A 247 -1.71 21.81 -3.77
N LEU A 248 -1.53 21.16 -2.61
CA LEU A 248 -2.36 21.43 -1.44
C LEU A 248 -2.12 22.86 -0.89
N GLY A 249 -0.86 23.29 -0.80
CA GLY A 249 -0.49 24.64 -0.38
C GLY A 249 -1.09 25.70 -1.29
N LEU A 250 -0.99 25.52 -2.61
CA LEU A 250 -1.62 26.43 -3.60
C LEU A 250 -3.14 26.50 -3.44
N ALA A 251 -3.79 25.39 -3.09
CA ALA A 251 -5.25 25.35 -2.93
C ALA A 251 -5.72 26.00 -1.61
N LEU A 252 -4.95 25.85 -0.53
CA LEU A 252 -5.29 26.36 0.80
C LEU A 252 -4.83 27.79 1.04
N ASP A 253 -3.71 28.19 0.44
CA ASP A 253 -3.10 29.52 0.54
C ASP A 253 -2.76 30.03 -0.87
N PRO A 254 -3.78 30.36 -1.68
CA PRO A 254 -3.57 30.83 -3.04
C PRO A 254 -2.82 32.17 -3.06
N PRO A 255 -1.93 32.39 -4.03
CA PRO A 255 -1.09 33.58 -4.06
C PRO A 255 -1.91 34.86 -4.25
N ALA A 256 -1.45 35.97 -3.67
CA ALA A 256 -2.17 37.24 -3.64
C ALA A 256 -2.49 37.86 -5.03
N TRP A 257 -1.81 37.43 -6.09
CA TRP A 257 -2.09 37.89 -7.46
C TRP A 257 -3.32 37.21 -8.08
N LEU A 258 -3.85 36.14 -7.48
CA LEU A 258 -5.04 35.47 -7.98
C LEU A 258 -6.30 36.30 -7.69
N PRO A 259 -7.25 36.44 -8.64
CA PRO A 259 -8.52 37.10 -8.37
C PRO A 259 -9.26 36.45 -7.18
N PRO A 260 -9.92 37.22 -6.29
CA PRO A 260 -10.56 36.68 -5.09
C PRO A 260 -11.54 35.54 -5.36
N ALA A 261 -12.31 35.62 -6.45
CA ALA A 261 -13.25 34.58 -6.84
C ALA A 261 -12.54 33.26 -7.21
N ALA A 262 -11.38 33.34 -7.86
CA ALA A 262 -10.59 32.17 -8.22
C ALA A 262 -9.87 31.57 -6.99
N ALA A 263 -9.40 32.41 -6.06
CA ALA A 263 -8.83 31.98 -4.79
C ALA A 263 -9.86 31.21 -3.95
N ALA A 264 -11.06 31.77 -3.79
CA ALA A 264 -12.17 31.10 -3.09
C ALA A 264 -12.52 29.76 -3.75
N ALA A 265 -12.62 29.74 -5.09
CA ALA A 265 -12.91 28.53 -5.86
C ALA A 265 -11.86 27.41 -5.68
N LEU A 266 -10.58 27.76 -5.47
CA LEU A 266 -9.51 26.80 -5.17
C LEU A 266 -9.65 26.24 -3.75
N SER A 267 -9.86 27.09 -2.75
CA SER A 267 -9.99 26.68 -1.36
C SER A 267 -11.21 25.79 -1.13
N GLU A 268 -12.36 26.10 -1.75
CA GLU A 268 -13.56 25.26 -1.71
C GLU A 268 -13.33 23.86 -2.31
N ARG A 269 -12.47 23.77 -3.32
CA ARG A 269 -12.15 22.52 -4.03
C ARG A 269 -10.87 21.85 -3.53
N ALA A 270 -10.22 22.39 -2.50
CA ALA A 270 -8.93 21.90 -2.03
C ALA A 270 -8.92 20.40 -1.75
N ALA A 271 -10.03 19.86 -1.22
CA ALA A 271 -10.20 18.44 -0.96
C ALA A 271 -10.05 17.56 -2.22
N TRP A 272 -10.59 18.00 -3.36
CA TRP A 272 -10.50 17.30 -4.66
C TRP A 272 -9.20 17.58 -5.40
N LEU A 273 -8.61 18.75 -5.17
CA LEU A 273 -7.39 19.17 -5.86
C LEU A 273 -6.11 18.57 -5.26
N GLN A 274 -6.21 17.77 -4.18
CA GLN A 274 -5.08 17.07 -3.58
C GLN A 274 -4.42 16.09 -4.56
N PRO A 275 -3.21 16.37 -5.08
CA PRO A 275 -2.57 15.51 -6.08
C PRO A 275 -2.31 14.08 -5.56
N GLY A 276 -1.89 13.96 -4.30
CA GLY A 276 -1.65 12.68 -3.65
C GLY A 276 -2.89 11.78 -3.51
N VAL A 277 -4.12 12.33 -3.57
CA VAL A 277 -5.35 11.52 -3.55
C VAL A 277 -5.50 10.77 -4.86
N TRP A 278 -5.36 11.47 -5.99
CA TRP A 278 -5.39 10.86 -7.32
C TRP A 278 -4.23 9.87 -7.51
N ALA A 279 -3.04 10.21 -7.03
CA ALA A 279 -1.89 9.31 -7.04
C ALA A 279 -2.19 7.97 -6.33
N THR A 280 -2.84 8.04 -5.17
CA THR A 280 -3.21 6.86 -4.39
C THR A 280 -4.27 6.02 -5.11
N PHE A 281 -5.31 6.64 -5.67
CA PHE A 281 -6.30 5.93 -6.47
C PHE A 281 -5.70 5.28 -7.71
N LEU A 282 -4.73 5.92 -8.37
CA LEU A 282 -4.01 5.34 -9.51
C LEU A 282 -3.23 4.08 -9.12
N LEU A 283 -2.46 4.12 -8.02
CA LEU A 283 -1.68 2.96 -7.58
C LEU A 283 -2.57 1.83 -7.05
N VAL A 284 -3.55 2.14 -6.19
CA VAL A 284 -4.47 1.14 -5.64
C VAL A 284 -5.31 0.53 -6.76
N GLY A 285 -5.85 1.35 -7.66
CA GLY A 285 -6.66 0.91 -8.79
C GLY A 285 -5.87 0.02 -9.74
N LEU A 286 -4.63 0.41 -10.09
CA LEU A 286 -3.77 -0.42 -10.94
C LEU A 286 -3.44 -1.75 -10.26
N ALA A 287 -3.00 -1.73 -8.99
CA ALA A 287 -2.67 -2.94 -8.26
C ALA A 287 -3.89 -3.88 -8.13
N ALA A 288 -5.04 -3.34 -7.75
CA ALA A 288 -6.29 -4.09 -7.61
C ALA A 288 -6.70 -4.72 -8.94
N TYR A 289 -6.65 -3.95 -10.04
CA TYR A 289 -6.93 -4.44 -11.38
C TYR A 289 -5.99 -5.60 -11.77
N ARG A 290 -4.69 -5.48 -11.49
CA ARG A 290 -3.71 -6.55 -11.78
C ARG A 290 -3.91 -7.80 -10.93
N VAL A 291 -4.33 -7.66 -9.68
CA VAL A 291 -4.68 -8.82 -8.83
C VAL A 291 -5.96 -9.48 -9.36
N ALA A 292 -6.97 -8.68 -9.72
CA ALA A 292 -8.26 -9.16 -10.21
C ALA A 292 -8.14 -9.89 -11.57
N GLU A 293 -7.28 -9.41 -12.48
CA GLU A 293 -7.00 -10.09 -13.76
C GLU A 293 -6.49 -11.53 -13.58
N CYS A 294 -5.84 -11.81 -12.45
CA CYS A 294 -5.29 -13.13 -12.13
C CYS A 294 -6.19 -13.96 -11.21
N ALA A 295 -7.23 -13.38 -10.62
CA ALA A 295 -8.17 -14.14 -9.81
C ALA A 295 -9.00 -15.07 -10.73
N PRO A 296 -9.28 -16.31 -10.33
CA PRO A 296 -10.22 -17.16 -11.06
C PRO A 296 -11.52 -16.38 -11.22
N ARG A 297 -12.03 -16.30 -12.46
CA ARG A 297 -13.38 -15.77 -12.68
C ARG A 297 -14.30 -16.64 -11.85
N LEU A 298 -15.08 -16.03 -10.94
CA LEU A 298 -16.18 -16.73 -10.29
C LEU A 298 -16.95 -17.43 -11.41
N PRO A 299 -17.33 -18.72 -11.26
CA PRO A 299 -18.25 -19.34 -12.18
C PRO A 299 -19.55 -18.54 -12.10
N VAL A 300 -19.67 -17.53 -12.96
CA VAL A 300 -20.95 -16.95 -13.32
C VAL A 300 -21.67 -18.14 -13.92
N GLY A 301 -22.65 -18.67 -13.19
CA GLY A 301 -23.36 -19.87 -13.59
C GLY A 301 -23.71 -19.75 -15.06
N ASP A 302 -23.04 -20.52 -15.91
CA ASP A 302 -23.45 -20.66 -17.28
C ASP A 302 -24.85 -21.22 -17.19
N GLY A 303 -25.85 -20.36 -17.43
CA GLY A 303 -27.24 -20.72 -17.64
C GLY A 303 -27.41 -21.51 -18.93
N ARG A 304 -26.50 -22.46 -19.20
CA ARG A 304 -26.74 -23.53 -20.16
C ARG A 304 -27.48 -24.62 -19.41
N GLY A 305 -28.79 -24.40 -19.39
CA GLY A 305 -29.76 -25.43 -19.12
C GLY A 305 -29.36 -26.72 -19.84
N THR A 306 -29.48 -27.78 -19.08
CA THR A 306 -29.72 -29.13 -19.54
C THR A 306 -30.62 -29.15 -20.78
N ASN A 307 -30.03 -29.36 -21.94
CA ASN A 307 -30.65 -30.00 -23.10
C ASN A 307 -29.53 -30.92 -23.59
N GLY A 308 -29.57 -32.21 -23.39
CA GLY A 308 -30.68 -33.10 -23.73
C GLY A 308 -29.96 -34.22 -24.47
N GLY A 309 -30.03 -35.42 -23.93
CA GLY A 309 -29.25 -36.54 -24.44
C GLY A 309 -29.54 -36.79 -25.90
N GLU A 310 -28.49 -37.00 -26.68
CA GLU A 310 -28.62 -37.80 -27.88
C GLU A 310 -27.55 -38.89 -27.83
N ARG A 311 -28.09 -40.10 -27.78
CA ARG A 311 -27.40 -41.37 -27.76
C ARG A 311 -26.67 -41.49 -29.08
N ASP A 312 -25.36 -41.72 -29.03
CA ASP A 312 -24.70 -42.41 -30.13
C ASP A 312 -24.31 -43.82 -29.67
N ARG A 313 -25.32 -44.68 -29.78
CA ARG A 313 -25.16 -46.13 -29.83
C ARG A 313 -25.19 -46.50 -31.30
N THR A 314 -24.17 -47.26 -31.70
CA THR A 314 -24.12 -48.23 -32.81
C THR A 314 -23.73 -47.67 -34.19
N ARG A 315 -22.55 -48.07 -34.70
CA ARG A 315 -22.37 -49.23 -35.60
C ARG A 315 -20.97 -49.30 -36.21
N ARG A 316 -20.38 -50.50 -36.06
CA ARG A 316 -19.38 -51.19 -36.92
C ARG A 316 -17.94 -50.70 -36.88
#